data_AF-A0AAV5XJX9-F1
#
_entry.id   AF-A0AAV5XJX9-F1
#
_cell.length_a   1.000
_cell.length_b   1.000
_cell.length_c   1.000
_cell.angle_alpha   90.00
_cell.angle_beta   90.00
_cell.angle_gamma   90.00
#
_symmetry.space_group_name_H-M   'P 1'
#
loop_
_entity.id
_entity.type
_entity.pdbx_description
1 polymer ?
#
loop_
_entity_poly.entity_id
_entity_poly.type
_entity_poly.pdbx_seq_one_letter_code
_entity_poly.pdbx_strand_id
1 'polypeptide(L)' 'MEEHIGSVEPGKYADLIVVKGNPLKDLRLFQNPDNLHVIMKGGVVYKQTL' A
#
# COMPACT_ATOMS: atom_id res chain seq x y z
N MET A 1 -0.57 -3.20 18.29
CA MET A 1 -0.84 -3.01 16.83
C MET A 1 0.32 -2.29 16.16
N GLU A 2 0.82 -1.19 16.73
CA GLU A 2 1.96 -0.41 16.17
C GLU A 2 3.20 -1.26 15.84
N GLU A 3 3.46 -2.34 16.58
CA GLU A 3 4.58 -3.25 16.34
C GLU A 3 4.50 -3.99 15.00
N HIS A 4 3.30 -4.18 14.44
CA HIS A 4 3.09 -5.01 13.25
C HIS A 4 2.72 -4.23 11.98
N ILE A 5 2.42 -2.93 12.08
CA ILE A 5 2.00 -2.08 10.96
C ILE A 5 2.71 -0.71 10.98
N GLY A 6 2.54 0.09 9.92
CA GLY A 6 2.98 1.50 9.89
C GLY A 6 4.41 1.75 9.38
N SER A 7 5.22 0.71 9.16
CA SER A 7 6.50 0.81 8.44
C SER A 7 6.80 -0.47 7.66
N VAL A 8 7.73 -0.38 6.70
CA VAL A 8 8.16 -1.52 5.86
C VAL A 8 9.45 -2.09 6.43
N GLU A 9 9.31 -3.10 7.28
CA GLU A 9 10.42 -3.74 8.00
C GLU A 9 10.21 -5.27 8.12
N PRO A 10 11.28 -6.06 8.21
CA PRO A 10 11.17 -7.50 8.46
C PRO A 10 10.40 -7.82 9.75
N GLY A 11 9.55 -8.84 9.71
CA GLY A 11 8.76 -9.28 10.87
C GLY A 11 7.42 -8.57 11.05
N LYS A 12 7.15 -7.50 10.27
CA LYS A 12 5.83 -6.84 10.23
C LYS A 12 4.88 -7.53 9.24
N TYR A 13 3.59 -7.21 9.33
CA TYR A 13 2.63 -7.68 8.35
C TYR A 13 2.93 -7.12 6.97
N ALA A 14 2.79 -7.95 5.94
CA ALA A 14 2.89 -7.54 4.55
C ALA A 14 1.60 -6.84 4.10
N ASP A 15 1.33 -5.69 4.71
CA ASP A 15 0.26 -4.75 4.33
C ASP A 15 0.86 -3.66 3.45
N LEU A 16 0.64 -3.75 2.14
CA LEU A 16 1.31 -2.91 1.15
C LEU A 16 0.31 -2.35 0.14
N ILE A 17 0.54 -1.10 -0.26
CA ILE A 17 -0.17 -0.44 -1.36
C ILE A 17 0.87 0.07 -2.34
N VAL A 18 0.77 -0.32 -3.61
CA VAL A 18 1.57 0.26 -4.69
C VAL A 18 0.74 1.36 -5.35
N VAL A 19 1.24 2.59 -5.27
CA VAL A 19 0.59 3.79 -5.81
C VAL A 19 1.38 4.34 -7.00
N LYS A 20 0.67 4.70 -8.06
CA LYS A 20 1.22 5.46 -9.18
C LYS A 20 1.38 6.93 -8.78
N GLY A 21 2.63 7.37 -8.62
CA GLY A 21 2.99 8.74 -8.26
C GLY A 21 3.71 8.82 -6.91
N ASN A 22 3.89 10.04 -6.38
CA ASN A 22 4.52 10.27 -5.08
C ASN A 22 3.51 10.87 -4.09
N PRO A 23 3.04 10.10 -3.09
CA PRO A 23 2.06 10.57 -2.11
C PRO A 23 2.59 11.67 -1.18
N LEU A 24 3.91 11.81 -1.02
CA LEU A 24 4.50 12.94 -0.27
C LEU A 24 4.36 14.27 -1.01
N LYS A 25 4.12 14.24 -2.33
CA LYS A 25 3.87 15.42 -3.16
C LYS A 25 2.39 15.68 -3.39
N ASP A 26 1.58 14.62 -3.47
CA ASP A 26 0.14 14.73 -3.67
C ASP A 26 -0.62 13.59 -2.97
N LEU A 27 -1.29 13.91 -1.86
CA LEU A 27 -2.10 12.93 -1.11
C LEU A 27 -3.39 12.53 -1.84
N ARG A 28 -3.84 13.30 -2.85
CA ARG A 28 -5.07 13.00 -3.60
C ARG A 28 -4.93 11.74 -4.45
N LEU A 29 -3.71 11.25 -4.65
CA LEU A 29 -3.45 9.98 -5.34
C LEU A 29 -4.26 8.82 -4.75
N PHE A 30 -4.47 8.81 -3.43
CA PHE A 30 -5.28 7.78 -2.75
C PHE A 30 -6.79 7.90 -2.96
N GLN A 31 -7.28 9.06 -3.44
CA GLN A 31 -8.71 9.27 -3.71
C GLN A 31 -9.15 8.69 -5.06
N ASN A 32 -8.20 8.38 -5.95
CA ASN A 32 -8.48 7.70 -7.21
C ASN A 32 -7.99 6.25 -7.15
N PRO A 33 -8.90 5.25 -7.08
CA PRO A 33 -8.54 3.84 -7.07
C PRO A 33 -7.68 3.38 -8.24
N ASP A 34 -7.73 4.05 -9.40
CA ASP A 34 -6.92 3.70 -10.57
C ASP A 34 -5.42 3.89 -10.32
N ASN A 35 -5.05 4.78 -9.40
CA ASN A 35 -3.66 4.96 -9.01
C ASN A 35 -3.16 3.83 -8.08
N LEU A 36 -4.06 3.04 -7.48
CA LEU A 36 -3.72 1.95 -6.57
C LEU A 36 -3.56 0.66 -7.37
N HIS A 37 -2.36 0.39 -7.85
CA HIS A 37 -2.10 -0.73 -8.76
C HIS A 37 -2.06 -2.08 -8.04
N VAL A 38 -1.57 -2.09 -6.80
CA VAL A 38 -1.47 -3.29 -5.97
C VAL A 38 -2.00 -2.99 -4.58
N ILE A 39 -2.82 -3.88 -4.05
CA ILE A 39 -3.25 -3.86 -2.64
C ILE A 39 -3.00 -5.26 -2.08
N MET A 40 -2.12 -5.33 -1.08
CA MET A 40 -1.79 -6.53 -0.33
C MET A 40 -2.15 -6.34 1.13
N LYS A 41 -2.78 -7.34 1.74
CA LYS A 41 -3.12 -7.35 3.17
C LYS A 41 -2.72 -8.70 3.76
N GLY A 42 -1.88 -8.67 4.79
CA GLY A 42 -1.35 -9.84 5.48
C GLY A 42 -0.61 -10.80 4.54
N GLY A 43 0.02 -10.29 3.49
CA GLY A 43 0.70 -11.11 2.47
C GLY A 43 -0.21 -11.66 1.37
N VAL A 44 -1.52 -11.44 1.45
CA VAL A 44 -2.48 -11.85 0.40
C VAL A 44 -2.74 -10.67 -0.53
N VAL A 45 -2.67 -10.90 -1.84
CA VAL A 45 -2.97 -9.89 -2.85
C VAL A 45 -4.49 -9.81 -3.08
N TYR A 46 -5.05 -8.60 -2.92
CA TYR A 46 -6.49 -8.31 -3.12
C TYR A 46 -6.76 -7.56 -4.43
N LYS A 47 -5.78 -6.78 -4.90
CA LYS A 47 -5.85 -6.08 -6.19
C LYS A 47 -4.49 -6.13 -6.87
N GLN A 48 -4.50 -6.38 -8.17
CA GLN A 48 -3.31 -6.38 -9.03
C GLN A 48 -3.73 -5.94 -10.45
N THR A 49 -3.29 -4.77 -10.90
CA THR A 49 -3.62 -4.23 -12.24
C THR A 49 -2.38 -3.76 -13.00
N LEU A 50 -1.25 -4.45 -12.82
CA LEU A 50 0.02 -4.17 -13.55
C LEU A 50 -0.08 -4.55 -15.03
#